data_AF-A0A515KGC3-F1
#
_entry.id   AF-A0A515KGC3-F1
#
_cell.length_a   1.000
_cell.length_b   1.000
_cell.length_c   1.000
_cell.angle_alpha   90.00
_cell.angle_beta   90.00
_cell.angle_gamma   90.00
#
_symmetry.space_group_name_H-M   'P 1'
#
loop_
_entity.id
_entity.type
_entity.pdbx_description
1 polymer ?
#
loop_
_entity_poly.entity_id
_entity_poly.type
_entity_poly.pdbx_seq_one_letter_code
_entity_poly.pdbx_strand_id
1 'polypeptide(L)' 'MTDIKSLSERIDALETRLTYQDETIETLNATITAQWQQIDRLTRQVATLGERLQEAESNSGGISNEPPPHY' A
#
# COMPACT_ATOMS: atom_id res chain seq x y z
N MET A 1 8.79 -1.38 53.34
CA MET A 1 9.64 -2.27 52.51
C MET A 1 8.81 -3.05 51.49
N THR A 2 7.66 -3.62 51.87
CA THR A 2 6.76 -4.36 50.96
C THR A 2 6.23 -3.52 49.80
N ASP A 3 5.89 -2.24 50.03
CA ASP A 3 5.37 -1.36 48.97
C ASP A 3 6.41 -1.01 47.90
N ILE A 4 7.68 -0.85 48.31
CA ILE A 4 8.80 -0.59 47.38
C ILE A 4 9.02 -1.83 46.51
N LYS A 5 8.92 -3.04 47.09
CA LYS A 5 9.05 -4.29 46.35
C LYS A 5 7.89 -4.46 45.34
N SER A 6 6.66 -4.23 45.77
CA SER A 6 5.47 -4.26 44.88
C SER A 6 5.57 -3.24 43.74
N LEU A 7 6.07 -2.03 44.04
CA LEU A 7 6.29 -1.01 43.01
C LEU A 7 7.37 -1.43 42.01
N SER A 8 8.48 -2.01 42.47
CA SER A 8 9.53 -2.54 41.60
C SER A 8 9.00 -3.63 40.67
N GLU A 9 8.24 -4.60 41.19
CA GLU A 9 7.64 -5.68 40.40
C GLU A 9 6.68 -5.14 39.32
N ARG A 10 5.94 -4.06 39.63
CA ARG A 10 5.08 -3.38 38.66
C ARG A 10 5.87 -2.64 37.58
N ILE A 11 7.00 -2.03 37.94
CA ILE A 11 7.88 -1.35 36.99
C ILE A 11 8.47 -2.38 36.03
N ASP A 12 9.04 -3.47 36.53
CA ASP A 12 9.63 -4.54 35.69
C ASP A 12 8.59 -5.13 34.71
N ALA A 13 7.35 -5.31 35.17
CA ALA A 13 6.26 -5.77 34.33
C ALA A 13 5.86 -4.76 33.24
N LEU A 14 5.91 -3.46 33.56
CA LEU A 14 5.64 -2.39 32.59
C LEU A 14 6.77 -2.27 31.57
N GLU A 15 8.04 -2.38 31.99
CA GLU A 15 9.20 -2.36 31.09
C GLU A 15 9.15 -3.51 30.10
N THR A 16 8.87 -4.73 30.58
CA THR A 16 8.69 -5.90 29.70
C THR A 16 7.59 -5.68 28.67
N ARG A 17 6.44 -5.12 29.09
CA ARG A 17 5.33 -4.80 28.18
C ARG A 17 5.71 -3.69 27.20
N LEU A 18 6.50 -2.71 27.63
CA LEU A 18 6.94 -1.60 26.78
C LEU A 18 7.87 -2.12 25.68
N THR A 19 8.86 -2.95 26.01
CA THR A 19 9.75 -3.57 25.01
C THR A 19 8.97 -4.38 23.96
N TYR A 20 7.98 -5.18 24.38
CA TYR A 20 7.16 -5.94 23.45
C TYR A 20 6.29 -5.03 22.55
N GLN A 21 5.80 -3.92 23.10
CA GLN A 21 5.04 -2.94 22.33
C GLN A 21 5.93 -2.21 21.32
N ASP A 22 7.17 -1.86 21.68
CA ASP A 22 8.12 -1.25 20.76
C ASP A 22 8.42 -2.17 19.58
N GLU A 23 8.69 -3.46 19.84
CA GLU A 23 8.88 -4.46 18.78
C GLU A 23 7.63 -4.61 17.89
N THR A 24 6.45 -4.58 18.50
CA THR A 24 5.17 -4.62 17.77
C THR A 24 5.02 -3.39 16.86
N ILE A 25 5.33 -2.20 17.36
CA ILE A 25 5.24 -0.95 16.60
C ILE A 25 6.20 -0.97 15.41
N GLU A 26 7.44 -1.40 15.61
CA GLU A 26 8.43 -1.52 14.52
C GLU A 26 7.96 -2.51 13.44
N THR A 27 7.43 -3.67 13.87
CA THR A 27 6.87 -4.67 12.95
C THR A 27 5.69 -4.12 12.15
N LEU A 28 4.79 -3.38 12.81
CA LEU A 28 3.65 -2.73 12.15
C LEU A 28 4.12 -1.66 11.16
N ASN A 29 5.11 -0.84 11.52
CA ASN A 29 5.67 0.19 10.65
C ASN A 29 6.29 -0.43 9.38
N ALA A 30 7.11 -1.48 9.54
CA ALA A 30 7.70 -2.21 8.43
C ALA A 30 6.61 -2.78 7.50
N THR A 31 5.55 -3.35 8.08
CA THR A 31 4.42 -3.91 7.35
C THR A 31 3.66 -2.84 6.55
N ILE A 32 3.33 -1.70 7.19
CA ILE A 32 2.65 -0.57 6.55
C ILE A 32 3.49 -0.01 5.40
N THR A 33 4.80 0.14 5.61
CA THR A 33 5.71 0.63 4.57
C THR A 33 5.75 -0.32 3.37
N ALA A 34 5.82 -1.63 3.61
CA ALA A 34 5.78 -2.63 2.54
C ALA A 34 4.45 -2.59 1.76
N GLN A 35 3.32 -2.49 2.49
CA GLN A 35 1.99 -2.37 1.88
C GLN A 35 1.85 -1.09 1.04
N TRP A 36 2.36 0.04 1.52
CA TRP A 36 2.34 1.30 0.78
C TRP A 36 3.06 1.18 -0.56
N GLN A 37 4.25 0.55 -0.57
CA GLN A 37 4.97 0.31 -1.82
C GLN A 37 4.22 -0.65 -2.76
N GLN A 38 3.47 -1.62 -2.24
CA GLN A 38 2.63 -2.49 -3.06
C GLN A 38 1.47 -1.71 -3.68
N ILE A 39 0.80 -0.87 -2.90
CA ILE A 39 -0.29 -0.01 -3.36
C ILE A 39 0.19 0.97 -4.44
N ASP A 40 1.35 1.61 -4.27
CA ASP A 40 1.92 2.51 -5.28
C ASP A 40 2.17 1.77 -6.60
N ARG A 41 2.76 0.57 -6.55
CA ARG A 41 2.99 -0.26 -7.74
C ARG A 41 1.68 -0.64 -8.43
N LEU A 42 0.68 -1.09 -7.67
CA LEU A 42 -0.64 -1.44 -8.21
C LEU A 42 -1.35 -0.22 -8.82
N THR A 43 -1.26 0.94 -8.18
CA THR A 43 -1.85 2.18 -8.67
C THR A 43 -1.26 2.57 -10.03
N ARG A 44 0.07 2.49 -10.17
CA ARG A 44 0.75 2.73 -11.46
C ARG A 44 0.31 1.74 -12.53
N GLN A 45 0.22 0.46 -12.20
CA GLN A 45 -0.21 -0.58 -13.15
C GLN A 45 -1.64 -0.32 -13.64
N VAL A 46 -2.56 0.04 -12.73
CA VAL A 46 -3.94 0.38 -13.08
C VAL A 46 -3.99 1.61 -13.99
N ALA A 47 -3.19 2.65 -13.70
CA ALA A 47 -3.11 3.84 -14.55
C ALA A 47 -2.63 3.47 -15.97
N THR A 48 -1.55 2.70 -16.10
CA THR A 48 -1.04 2.24 -17.41
C THR A 48 -2.05 1.39 -18.17
N LEU A 49 -2.81 0.53 -17.48
CA LEU A 49 -3.88 -0.24 -18.12
C LEU A 49 -5.01 0.66 -18.63
N GLY A 50 -5.36 1.70 -17.87
CA GLY A 50 -6.34 2.71 -18.29
C GLY A 50 -5.90 3.46 -19.55
N GLU A 51 -4.64 3.91 -19.62
CA GLU A 51 -4.07 4.56 -20.79
C GLU A 51 -4.12 3.66 -22.04
N ARG A 52 -3.73 2.39 -21.90
CA ARG A 52 -3.78 1.41 -23.01
C ARG A 52 -5.20 1.15 -23.50
N LEU A 53 -6.17 1.11 -22.59
CA LEU A 53 -7.58 0.93 -22.95
C LEU A 53 -8.09 2.13 -23.76
N GLN A 54 -7.77 3.35 -23.31
CA GLN A 54 -8.15 4.58 -24.01
C GLN A 54 -7.51 4.67 -25.40
N GLU A 55 -6.24 4.26 -25.54
CA GLU A 55 -5.55 4.20 -26.83
C GLU A 55 -6.20 3.18 -27.78
N ALA A 56 -6.55 1.99 -27.26
CA ALA A 56 -7.24 0.95 -28.04
C ALA A 56 -8.63 1.39 -28.51
N GLU A 57 -9.41 2.05 -27.64
CA GLU A 57 -10.71 2.63 -27.99
C GLU A 57 -10.56 3.70 -29.08
N SER A 58 -9.58 4.59 -28.94
CA SER A 58 -9.30 5.66 -29.92
C SER A 58 -8.90 5.09 -31.29
N ASN A 59 -8.07 4.05 -31.32
CA ASN A 59 -7.66 3.40 -32.56
C ASN A 59 -8.78 2.57 -33.23
N SER A 60 -9.82 2.16 -32.47
CA SER A 60 -10.97 1.42 -33.01
C SER A 60 -11.99 2.31 -33.75
N GLY A 61 -11.99 3.62 -33.51
CA GLY A 61 -12.92 4.58 -34.13
C GLY A 61 -12.56 5.01 -35.57
N GLY A 62 -11.48 4.48 -36.14
CA GLY A 62 -10.88 4.95 -37.40
C GLY A 62 -11.15 4.11 -38.66
N ILE A 63 -12.02 3.10 -38.63
CA ILE A 63 -12.48 2.43 -39.87
C ILE A 63 -13.57 3.30 -40.49
N SER A 64 -13.15 4.44 -41.03
CA SER A 64 -13.98 5.26 -41.91
C SER A 64 -14.31 4.42 -43.14
N ASN A 65 -15.55 3.96 -43.21
CA ASN A 65 -16.20 3.43 -44.41
C ASN A 65 -16.40 4.56 -45.43
N GLU A 66 -15.32 5.18 -45.89
CA GLU A 66 -15.43 6.21 -46.92
C GLU A 66 -15.49 5.51 -48.29
N PRO A 67 -16.57 5.68 -49.06
CA PRO A 67 -16.72 4.99 -50.34
C PRO A 67 -15.59 5.38 -51.30
N PRO A 68 -15.01 4.44 -52.06
CA PRO A 68 -13.91 4.76 -52.96
C PRO A 68 -14.35 5.78 -54.03
N PRO A 69 -13.48 6.74 -54.40
CA PRO A 69 -13.83 7.74 -55.40
C PRO A 69 -13.94 7.07 -56.78
N HIS A 70 -15.10 7.19 -57.39
CA HIS A 70 -15.29 6.76 -58.79
C HIS A 70 -14.62 7.78 -59.72
N TYR A 71 -13.68 7.30 -60.52
CA TYR A 71 -13.11 7.96 -61.69
C TYR A 71 -13.77 7.44 -62.97
#